data_AF-A0A2R4CGU9-F1
#
_entry.id   AF-A0A2R4CGU9-F1
#
_cell.length_a   1.000
_cell.length_b   1.000
_cell.length_c   1.000
_cell.angle_alpha   90.00
_cell.angle_beta   90.00
_cell.angle_gamma   90.00
#
_symmetry.space_group_name_H-M   'P 1'
#
loop_
_entity.id
_entity.type
_entity.pdbx_description
1 polymer ?
#
loop_
_entity_poly.entity_id
_entity_poly.type
_entity_poly.pdbx_seq_one_letter_code
_entity_poly.pdbx_strand_id
1 'polypeptide(L)'
;MTPAESRSYALDMFQQNPELYSEAHRRAILDGKVELGMAPFAARLAGGAFQYRVVADPAVWPEHSDPLKVMWRQSVQPDASEITMVFRNATQFGGAVPVTFRVDFERGAAWRIAVLNQ
;
A
#
# COMPACT_ATOMS: atom_id res chain seq x y z
N MET A 1 -7.62 -0.22 -14.96
CA MET A 1 -6.65 0.85 -15.24
C MET A 1 -5.47 0.26 -15.98
N THR A 2 -5.02 0.93 -17.02
CA THR A 2 -3.79 0.64 -17.75
C THR A 2 -2.56 1.13 -16.95
N PRO A 3 -1.34 0.68 -17.28
CA PRO A 3 -0.13 1.19 -16.62
C PRO A 3 0.05 2.71 -16.74
N ALA A 4 -0.34 3.31 -17.87
CA ALA A 4 -0.26 4.75 -18.08
C ALA A 4 -1.25 5.52 -17.17
N GLU A 5 -2.47 5.02 -17.03
CA GLU A 5 -3.48 5.58 -16.11
C GLU A 5 -3.02 5.47 -14.66
N SER A 6 -2.45 4.34 -14.25
CA SER A 6 -1.90 4.16 -12.89
C SER A 6 -0.76 5.12 -12.60
N ARG A 7 0.11 5.36 -13.58
CA ARG A 7 1.21 6.32 -13.47
C ARG A 7 0.69 7.75 -13.34
N SER A 8 -0.24 8.16 -14.20
CA SER A 8 -0.83 9.50 -14.14
C SER A 8 -1.49 9.74 -12.79
N TYR A 9 -2.29 8.77 -12.33
CA TYR A 9 -2.95 8.85 -11.03
C TYR A 9 -1.97 8.99 -9.87
N ALA A 10 -0.86 8.24 -9.87
CA ALA A 10 0.17 8.37 -8.85
C ALA A 10 0.82 9.78 -8.85
N LEU A 11 1.09 10.35 -10.03
CA LEU A 11 1.65 11.70 -10.15
C LEU A 11 0.68 12.77 -9.60
N ASP A 12 -0.62 12.65 -9.89
CA ASP A 12 -1.63 13.56 -9.36
C ASP A 12 -1.69 13.47 -7.82
N MET A 13 -1.60 12.27 -7.26
CA MET A 13 -1.56 12.07 -5.81
C MET A 13 -0.34 12.71 -5.15
N PHE A 14 0.84 12.66 -5.80
CA PHE A 14 2.06 13.31 -5.31
C PHE A 14 1.95 14.83 -5.29
N GLN A 15 1.25 15.41 -6.26
CA GLN A 15 1.02 16.86 -6.32
C GLN A 15 0.03 17.31 -5.24
N GLN A 16 -1.01 16.51 -4.99
CA GLN A 16 -2.06 16.87 -4.04
C GLN A 16 -1.66 16.68 -2.57
N ASN A 17 -0.80 15.69 -2.26
CA ASN A 17 -0.40 15.37 -0.88
C ASN A 17 1.11 15.08 -0.79
N PRO A 18 1.97 16.05 -1.14
CA PRO A 18 3.42 15.83 -1.26
C PRO A 18 4.08 15.33 0.02
N GLU A 19 3.55 15.68 1.19
CA GLU A 19 3.99 15.29 2.53
C GLU A 19 3.78 13.80 2.83
N LEU A 20 2.84 13.15 2.15
CA LEU A 20 2.55 11.72 2.35
C LEU A 20 3.48 10.80 1.55
N TYR A 21 4.26 11.36 0.62
CA TYR A 21 5.13 10.58 -0.28
C TYR A 21 6.55 11.13 -0.28
N SER A 22 7.43 10.45 0.45
CA SER A 22 8.87 10.74 0.41
C SER A 22 9.43 10.60 -1.01
N GLU A 23 10.47 11.36 -1.34
CA GLU A 23 11.09 11.31 -2.67
C GLU A 23 11.58 9.89 -3.02
N ALA A 24 12.15 9.19 -2.03
CA ALA A 24 12.56 7.79 -2.16
C ALA A 24 11.39 6.89 -2.57
N HIS A 25 10.25 7.00 -1.88
CA HIS A 25 9.07 6.19 -2.17
C HIS A 25 8.38 6.54 -3.47
N ARG A 26 8.40 7.81 -3.91
CA ARG A 26 7.81 8.22 -5.19
C ARG A 26 8.42 7.44 -6.35
N ARG A 27 9.73 7.24 -6.35
CA ARG A 27 10.40 6.47 -7.41
C ARG A 27 9.95 5.01 -7.40
N ALA A 28 9.93 4.38 -6.23
CA ALA A 28 9.50 2.99 -6.07
C ALA A 28 8.03 2.80 -6.50
N ILE A 29 7.14 3.75 -6.16
CA ILE A 29 5.74 3.75 -6.62
C ILE A 29 5.66 3.75 -8.15
N LEU A 30 6.42 4.64 -8.81
CA LEU A 30 6.43 4.73 -10.27
C LEU A 30 7.03 3.50 -10.96
N ASP A 31 7.94 2.80 -10.27
CA ASP A 31 8.55 1.55 -10.73
C ASP A 31 7.71 0.31 -10.34
N GLY A 32 6.55 0.50 -9.70
CA GLY A 32 5.63 -0.57 -9.31
C GLY A 32 6.15 -1.47 -8.18
N LYS A 33 6.90 -0.88 -7.24
CA LYS A 33 7.55 -1.58 -6.12
C LYS A 33 7.06 -1.02 -4.79
N VAL A 34 6.49 -1.89 -3.97
CA VAL A 34 6.20 -1.59 -2.57
C VAL A 34 7.51 -1.72 -1.79
N GLU A 35 7.80 -0.74 -0.94
CA GLU A 35 8.97 -0.74 -0.06
C GLU A 35 8.56 -0.65 1.41
N LEU A 36 9.48 -1.03 2.30
CA LEU A 36 9.31 -0.82 3.73
C LEU A 36 9.16 0.68 4.03
N GLY A 37 8.34 0.98 5.04
CA GLY A 37 7.99 2.34 5.43
C GLY A 37 6.87 2.97 4.59
N MET A 38 6.45 2.37 3.47
CA MET A 38 5.33 2.89 2.69
C MET A 38 4.02 2.77 3.47
N ALA A 39 3.20 3.81 3.43
CA ALA A 39 1.83 3.74 3.92
C ALA A 39 0.93 2.86 3.03
N PRO A 40 -0.21 2.35 3.54
CA PRO A 40 -1.10 1.49 2.76
C PRO A 40 -1.53 2.08 1.41
N PHE A 41 -1.80 3.39 1.36
CA PHE A 41 -2.18 4.03 0.10
C PHE A 41 -1.01 4.15 -0.88
N ALA A 42 0.20 4.44 -0.40
CA ALA A 42 1.41 4.41 -1.22
C ALA A 42 1.69 3.01 -1.78
N ALA A 43 1.53 1.97 -0.94
CA ALA A 43 1.64 0.59 -1.37
C ALA A 43 0.57 0.20 -2.40
N ARG A 44 -0.66 0.73 -2.30
CA ARG A 44 -1.68 0.57 -3.35
C ARG A 44 -1.23 1.19 -4.67
N LEU A 45 -0.68 2.41 -4.66
CA LEU A 45 -0.20 3.07 -5.88
C LEU A 45 0.92 2.27 -6.55
N ALA A 46 1.81 1.67 -5.76
CA ALA A 46 2.92 0.87 -6.26
C ALA A 46 2.51 -0.55 -6.70
N GLY A 47 1.76 -1.26 -5.85
CA GLY A 47 1.43 -2.66 -6.01
C GLY A 47 0.25 -2.93 -6.95
N GLY A 48 -0.61 -1.93 -7.17
CA GLY A 48 -1.80 -2.05 -8.02
C GLY A 48 -2.97 -2.72 -7.31
N ALA A 49 -3.65 -3.64 -8.00
CA ALA A 49 -4.79 -4.37 -7.43
C ALA A 49 -4.35 -5.29 -6.29
N PHE A 50 -5.18 -5.38 -5.25
CA PHE A 50 -4.85 -6.12 -4.03
C PHE A 50 -6.07 -6.78 -3.38
N GLN A 51 -5.81 -7.83 -2.61
CA GLN A 51 -6.71 -8.35 -1.58
C GLN A 51 -6.25 -7.82 -0.22
N TYR A 52 -7.15 -7.79 0.76
CA TYR A 52 -6.79 -7.24 2.07
C TYR A 52 -7.50 -7.91 3.24
N ARG A 53 -6.89 -7.74 4.41
CA ARG A 53 -7.48 -7.97 5.73
C ARG A 53 -7.14 -6.78 6.61
N VAL A 54 -8.10 -6.34 7.42
CA VAL A 54 -7.90 -5.26 8.39
C VAL A 54 -8.39 -5.73 9.75
N VAL A 55 -7.58 -5.52 10.77
CA VAL A 55 -7.96 -5.59 12.17
C VAL A 55 -7.87 -4.18 12.72
N ALA A 56 -9.03 -3.56 12.92
CA ALA A 56 -9.11 -2.15 13.35
C ALA A 56 -8.74 -2.01 14.83
N ASP A 57 -8.05 -0.92 15.18
CA ASP A 57 -7.80 -0.54 16.56
C ASP A 57 -9.11 -0.18 17.27
N PRO A 58 -9.57 -0.95 18.28
CA PRO A 58 -10.83 -0.70 18.96
C PRO A 58 -10.81 0.58 19.81
N ALA A 59 -9.64 1.15 20.11
CA ALA A 59 -9.54 2.42 20.82
C ALA A 59 -9.90 3.63 19.92
N VAL A 60 -9.82 3.45 18.60
CA VAL A 60 -10.07 4.51 17.61
C VAL A 60 -11.34 4.22 16.81
N TRP A 61 -11.62 2.96 16.51
CA TRP A 61 -12.66 2.54 15.59
C TRP A 61 -13.78 1.77 16.30
N PRO A 62 -15.05 2.16 16.09
CA PRO A 62 -16.19 1.34 16.50
C PRO A 62 -16.20 -0.03 15.83
N GLU A 63 -16.87 -0.99 16.47
CA GLU A 63 -17.13 -2.30 15.86
C GLU A 63 -17.85 -2.16 14.51
N HIS A 64 -17.54 -3.04 13.56
CA HIS A 64 -18.05 -3.02 12.18
C HIS A 64 -17.70 -1.76 11.35
N SER A 65 -16.69 -0.99 11.75
CA SER A 65 -16.13 0.07 10.92
C SER A 65 -15.72 -0.44 9.53
N ASP A 66 -15.92 0.38 8.50
CA ASP A 66 -15.51 0.06 7.13
C ASP A 66 -13.99 -0.19 7.06
N PRO A 67 -13.54 -1.41 6.71
CA PRO A 67 -12.13 -1.76 6.61
C PRO A 67 -11.33 -0.85 5.68
N LEU A 68 -11.92 -0.39 4.58
CA LEU A 68 -11.23 0.51 3.64
C LEU A 68 -11.00 1.88 4.25
N LYS A 69 -11.97 2.38 5.03
CA LYS A 69 -11.82 3.65 5.74
C LYS A 69 -10.69 3.57 6.77
N VAL A 70 -10.63 2.47 7.54
CA VAL A 70 -9.54 2.19 8.49
C VAL A 70 -8.19 2.18 7.76
N MET A 71 -8.10 1.43 6.67
CA MET A 71 -6.87 1.29 5.87
C MET A 71 -6.35 2.62 5.31
N TRP A 72 -7.23 3.44 4.74
CA TRP A 72 -6.80 4.72 4.15
C TRP A 72 -6.50 5.77 5.21
N ARG A 73 -7.18 5.74 6.36
CA ARG A 73 -6.86 6.65 7.46
C ARG A 73 -5.43 6.47 7.95
N GLN A 74 -4.90 5.25 7.93
CA GLN A 74 -3.51 4.96 8.32
C GLN A 74 -2.46 5.73 7.51
N SER A 75 -2.78 6.19 6.31
CA SER A 75 -1.83 6.97 5.50
C SER A 75 -1.68 8.42 5.95
N VAL A 76 -2.58 8.91 6.82
CA VAL A 76 -2.59 10.31 7.29
C VAL A 76 -2.53 10.40 8.81
N GLN A 77 -3.25 9.50 9.49
CA GLN A 77 -3.28 9.43 10.94
C GLN A 77 -3.14 7.95 11.36
N PRO A 78 -1.90 7.47 11.51
CA PRO A 78 -1.65 6.10 11.95
C PRO A 78 -2.19 5.81 13.36
N ASP A 79 -2.69 4.60 13.57
CA ASP A 79 -3.10 4.06 14.86
C ASP A 79 -2.58 2.61 15.03
N ALA A 80 -3.10 1.84 16.00
CA ALA A 80 -2.66 0.47 16.24
C ALA A 80 -3.36 -0.59 15.35
N SER A 81 -4.05 -0.18 14.28
CA SER A 81 -4.69 -1.11 13.35
C SER A 81 -3.66 -1.95 12.61
N GLU A 82 -3.94 -3.24 12.46
CA GLU A 82 -3.14 -4.16 11.67
C GLU A 82 -3.76 -4.32 10.29
N ILE A 83 -2.94 -4.17 9.25
CA ILE A 83 -3.40 -4.31 7.87
C ILE A 83 -2.50 -5.29 7.16
N THR A 84 -3.11 -6.20 6.42
CA THR A 84 -2.43 -7.05 5.45
C THR A 84 -2.98 -6.74 4.07
N MET A 85 -2.10 -6.47 3.12
CA MET A 85 -2.43 -6.38 1.69
C MET A 85 -1.69 -7.47 0.92
N VAL A 86 -2.37 -8.13 -0.01
CA VAL A 86 -1.78 -9.13 -0.90
C VAL A 86 -1.87 -8.61 -2.32
N PHE A 87 -0.71 -8.46 -2.96
CA PHE A 87 -0.57 -7.95 -4.32
C PHE A 87 -0.11 -9.06 -5.25
N ARG A 88 -0.31 -8.84 -6.55
CA ARG A 88 0.29 -9.65 -7.61
C ARG A 88 0.75 -8.76 -8.76
N ASN A 89 2.06 -8.62 -8.93
CA ASN A 89 2.65 -7.86 -10.04
C ASN A 89 4.01 -8.45 -10.48
N ALA A 90 4.49 -8.07 -11.66
CA ALA A 90 5.79 -8.53 -12.20
C ALA A 90 6.97 -7.66 -11.72
N THR A 91 6.68 -6.43 -11.31
CA THR A 91 7.67 -5.37 -11.05
C THR A 91 8.33 -5.45 -9.68
N GLN A 92 7.63 -5.96 -8.66
CA GLN A 92 8.10 -5.99 -7.28
C GLN A 92 9.49 -6.62 -7.13
N PHE A 93 9.74 -7.71 -7.85
CA PHE A 93 10.98 -8.50 -7.79
C PHE A 93 11.75 -8.54 -9.12
N GLY A 94 11.46 -7.61 -10.04
CA GLY A 94 12.20 -7.47 -11.30
C GLY A 94 12.04 -8.64 -12.28
N GLY A 95 10.91 -9.37 -12.22
CA GLY A 95 10.66 -10.55 -13.05
C GLY A 95 9.78 -10.25 -14.27
N ALA A 96 9.78 -11.18 -15.24
CA ALA A 96 8.82 -11.15 -16.36
C ALA A 96 7.44 -11.73 -15.97
N VAL A 97 7.38 -12.51 -14.89
CA VAL A 97 6.18 -13.21 -14.44
C VAL A 97 5.64 -12.54 -13.16
N PRO A 98 4.32 -12.31 -13.04
CA PRO A 98 3.74 -11.76 -11.83
C PRO A 98 3.92 -12.67 -10.61
N VAL A 99 4.47 -12.12 -9.54
CA VAL A 99 4.66 -12.77 -8.23
C VAL A 99 3.58 -12.29 -7.27
N THR A 100 3.00 -13.22 -6.52
CA THR A 100 2.08 -12.89 -5.41
C THR A 100 2.89 -12.64 -4.15
N PHE A 101 2.63 -11.52 -3.48
CA PHE A 101 3.33 -11.16 -2.25
C PHE A 101 2.39 -10.48 -1.26
N ARG A 102 2.67 -10.68 0.01
CA ARG A 102 2.00 -10.07 1.15
C ARG A 102 2.81 -8.89 1.66
N VAL A 103 2.12 -7.82 2.03
CA VAL A 103 2.65 -6.66 2.73
C VAL A 103 1.86 -6.50 4.02
N ASP A 104 2.57 -6.51 5.14
CA ASP A 104 1.98 -6.29 6.46
C ASP A 104 2.33 -4.87 6.93
N PHE A 105 1.33 -4.17 7.48
CA PHE A 105 1.43 -2.79 7.93
C PHE A 105 1.04 -2.70 9.40
N GLU A 106 1.81 -1.89 10.12
CA GLU A 106 1.57 -1.52 11.51
C GLU A 106 1.86 -0.03 11.64
N ARG A 107 1.04 0.69 12.42
CA ARG A 107 1.21 2.13 12.66
C ARG A 107 1.44 2.91 11.37
N GLY A 108 0.63 2.59 10.36
CA GLY A 108 0.61 3.28 9.07
C GLY A 108 1.81 3.04 8.17
N ALA A 109 2.68 2.08 8.46
CA ALA A 109 3.86 1.80 7.65
C ALA A 109 4.00 0.30 7.34
N ALA A 110 4.41 -0.02 6.11
CA ALA A 110 4.78 -1.36 5.72
C ALA A 110 6.04 -1.78 6.49
N TRP A 111 5.95 -2.84 7.28
CA TRP A 111 7.08 -3.35 8.06
C TRP A 111 7.56 -4.71 7.59
N ARG A 112 6.74 -5.43 6.79
CA ARG A 112 7.10 -6.72 6.22
C ARG A 112 6.59 -6.88 4.80
N ILE A 113 7.43 -7.44 3.94
CA ILE A 113 7.08 -7.89 2.59
C ILE A 113 7.51 -9.36 2.48
N ALA A 114 6.60 -10.23 2.06
CA ALA A 114 6.85 -11.67 1.94
C ALA A 114 6.26 -12.23 0.65
N VAL A 115 7.06 -12.98 -0.11
CA VAL A 115 6.55 -13.75 -1.24
C VAL A 115 5.62 -14.84 -0.72
N LEU A 116 4.45 -14.99 -1.35
CA LEU A 116 3.56 -16.11 -1.11
C LEU A 116 3.86 -17.13 -2.21
N ASN A 117 4.66 -18.15 -1.87
CA ASN A 117 5.00 -19.21 -2.81
C ASN A 117 3.72 -19.91 -3.27
N GLN A 118 3.63 -20.16 -4.58
CA GLN A 118 2.53 -20.87 -5.26
C GLN A 118 2.51 -22.34 -4.87
#